data_AF-A0AB34KG70-F1
#
_entry.id   AF-A0AB34KG70-F1
#
_cell.length_a   1.000
_cell.length_b   1.000
_cell.length_c   1.000
_cell.angle_alpha   90.00
_cell.angle_beta   90.00
_cell.angle_gamma   90.00
#
_symmetry.space_group_name_H-M   'P 1'
#
loop_
_entity.id
_entity.type
_entity.pdbx_description
1 polymer ?
#
loop_
_entity_poly.entity_id
_entity_poly.type
_entity_poly.pdbx_seq_one_letter_code
_entity_poly.pdbx_strand_id
1 'polypeptide(L)'
;MSHLLANGMWREATQDDDTCKIALEELLRFESAITGMRRVATTDTFIAGQPIRAGAPLFVAYNSGSRDPTVFDEPDTIDLRRASKLQHLAFGKGIHACLGAPLARLLVRLEMRVLADRLPGLQLLTSYSKTEYIHVHEGRGLEELHVSWEPQQLQSDRQSPVISRNLTASAESEISLHIAEKKKVADNVVQFTLEAEKGKALPSWEPGAHIDISIGDLGYRQYSLCHDTQEVDRWRIGILRDSGGLGGSQYLHEAIKEGDHIRVRGPRNHFQLQPSTRYLFVAGGIGITPITSMIKAAEKAQAQYKAIYLGTARSSMAYCDELSKNPQVTIWAKDEKGPFDVQTLARENSQGLKIYCCGPERLITAVEAACTAFPLGTLNVEYFAAKDRSNLEDGPFQVELARSKRVLDVPKDQTLLQVLNANGAGILSTCSRGTCGTCEVSVLSGIPEHRDTVLTPSEKLEGKTMMPCVSRCATGLLSLDLW
;
A
#
# COMPACT_ATOMS: atom_id res chain seq x y z
N MET A 1 -14.94 19.05 -15.76
CA MET A 1 -15.29 18.82 -17.19
C MET A 1 -14.88 19.97 -18.10
N SER A 2 -15.40 21.20 -17.90
CA SER A 2 -15.08 22.38 -18.74
C SER A 2 -13.56 22.57 -18.95
N HIS A 3 -12.77 22.56 -17.88
CA HIS A 3 -11.32 22.66 -17.95
C HIS A 3 -10.66 21.57 -18.79
N LEU A 4 -11.05 20.30 -18.62
CA LEU A 4 -10.47 19.19 -19.38
C LEU A 4 -10.78 19.31 -20.86
N LEU A 5 -12.03 19.63 -21.22
CA LEU A 5 -12.43 19.79 -22.61
C LEU A 5 -11.75 21.01 -23.25
N ALA A 6 -11.67 22.13 -22.54
CA ALA A 6 -11.00 23.35 -23.02
C ALA A 6 -9.51 23.15 -23.30
N ASN A 7 -8.85 22.27 -22.55
CA ASN A 7 -7.42 21.96 -22.70
C ASN A 7 -7.16 20.70 -23.55
N GLY A 8 -8.20 20.08 -24.15
CA GLY A 8 -8.04 18.84 -24.93
C GLY A 8 -7.63 17.61 -24.12
N MET A 9 -7.74 17.68 -22.79
CA MET A 9 -7.28 16.66 -21.84
C MET A 9 -8.36 15.61 -21.50
N TRP A 10 -9.57 15.72 -22.07
CA TRP A 10 -10.70 14.85 -21.72
C TRP A 10 -10.40 13.36 -21.93
N ARG A 11 -9.85 12.99 -23.09
CA ARG A 11 -9.53 11.58 -23.40
C ARG A 11 -8.47 10.99 -22.46
N GLU A 12 -7.43 11.76 -22.14
CA GLU A 12 -6.39 11.34 -21.20
C GLU A 12 -6.97 11.19 -19.78
N ALA A 13 -7.78 12.16 -19.34
CA ALA A 13 -8.40 12.13 -18.03
C ALA A 13 -9.40 10.98 -17.84
N THR A 14 -10.08 10.54 -18.89
CA THR A 14 -11.12 9.49 -18.81
C THR A 14 -10.72 8.17 -19.44
N GLN A 15 -9.43 7.93 -19.68
CA GLN A 15 -8.95 6.71 -20.33
C GLN A 15 -9.23 5.47 -19.48
N ASP A 16 -8.98 5.55 -18.18
CA ASP A 16 -9.25 4.49 -17.22
C ASP A 16 -9.60 5.07 -15.82
N ASP A 17 -9.85 4.17 -14.87
CA ASP A 17 -10.26 4.56 -13.52
C ASP A 17 -9.15 5.30 -12.74
N ASP A 18 -7.89 5.02 -13.03
CA ASP A 18 -6.76 5.63 -12.32
C ASP A 18 -6.43 7.01 -12.89
N THR A 19 -6.43 7.17 -14.22
CA THR A 19 -6.32 8.50 -14.84
C THR A 19 -7.48 9.41 -14.41
N CYS A 20 -8.68 8.84 -14.26
CA CYS A 20 -9.85 9.60 -13.80
C CYS A 20 -9.71 10.06 -12.34
N LYS A 21 -9.13 9.23 -11.46
CA LYS A 21 -8.84 9.64 -10.07
C LYS A 21 -7.82 10.77 -10.03
N ILE A 22 -6.73 10.63 -10.77
CA ILE A 22 -5.66 11.64 -10.77
C ILE A 22 -6.18 12.96 -11.34
N ALA A 23 -6.89 12.90 -12.47
CA ALA A 23 -7.50 14.08 -13.07
C ALA A 23 -8.51 14.76 -12.13
N LEU A 24 -9.28 13.97 -11.38
CA LEU A 24 -10.21 14.50 -10.40
C LEU A 24 -9.51 15.26 -9.27
N GLU A 25 -8.47 14.69 -8.65
CA GLU A 25 -7.73 15.39 -7.59
C GLU A 25 -7.02 16.64 -8.12
N GLU A 26 -6.47 16.59 -9.34
CA GLU A 26 -5.85 17.77 -9.94
C GLU A 26 -6.87 18.87 -10.25
N LEU A 27 -8.06 18.51 -10.75
CA LEU A 27 -9.14 19.47 -10.97
C LEU A 27 -9.62 20.07 -9.64
N LEU A 28 -9.77 19.27 -8.59
CA LEU A 28 -10.17 19.75 -7.27
C LEU A 28 -9.11 20.68 -6.67
N ARG A 29 -7.82 20.42 -6.91
CA ARG A 29 -6.74 21.35 -6.55
C ARG A 29 -6.84 22.65 -7.35
N PHE A 30 -6.93 22.53 -8.67
CA PHE A 30 -6.86 23.66 -9.59
C PHE A 30 -8.07 24.61 -9.46
N GLU A 31 -9.25 24.03 -9.33
CA GLU A 31 -10.53 24.72 -9.31
C GLU A 31 -11.50 23.99 -8.37
N SER A 32 -11.43 24.31 -7.09
CA SER A 32 -12.39 23.78 -6.13
C SER A 32 -13.70 24.57 -6.14
N ALA A 33 -14.81 23.85 -5.95
CA ALA A 33 -16.14 24.46 -5.89
C ALA A 33 -16.28 25.42 -4.70
N ILE A 34 -15.58 25.16 -3.59
CA ILE A 34 -15.56 26.00 -2.39
C ILE A 34 -14.32 26.88 -2.41
N THR A 35 -14.48 28.17 -2.70
CA THR A 35 -13.33 29.07 -2.90
C THR A 35 -12.55 29.35 -1.61
N GLY A 36 -13.19 29.19 -0.46
CA GLY A 36 -12.60 29.34 0.86
C GLY A 36 -13.66 29.21 1.95
N MET A 37 -13.23 29.38 3.19
CA MET A 37 -14.10 29.22 4.37
C MET A 37 -13.81 30.30 5.40
N ARG A 38 -14.86 30.76 6.10
CA ARG A 38 -14.71 31.73 7.19
C ARG A 38 -14.22 31.07 8.48
N ARG A 39 -13.40 31.78 9.25
CA ARG A 39 -12.97 31.44 10.61
C ARG A 39 -13.06 32.68 11.49
N VAL A 40 -13.03 32.48 12.81
CA VAL A 40 -12.97 33.56 13.78
C VAL A 40 -11.79 33.28 14.69
N ALA A 41 -10.89 34.26 14.86
CA ALA A 41 -9.80 34.14 15.82
C ALA A 41 -10.36 34.09 17.23
N THR A 42 -10.05 33.05 18.01
CA THR A 42 -10.57 32.89 19.38
C THR A 42 -9.74 33.64 20.42
N THR A 43 -8.50 33.94 20.09
CA THR A 43 -7.54 34.68 20.92
C THR A 43 -6.73 35.63 20.05
N ASP A 44 -6.09 36.62 20.66
CA ASP A 44 -5.06 37.40 19.98
C ASP A 44 -3.94 36.45 19.51
N THR A 45 -3.54 36.58 18.26
CA THR A 45 -2.57 35.67 17.61
C THR A 45 -1.85 36.36 16.45
N PHE A 46 -0.91 35.65 15.81
CA PHE A 46 -0.21 36.12 14.61
C PHE A 46 -0.38 35.10 13.47
N ILE A 47 -0.72 35.58 12.28
CA ILE A 47 -0.78 34.77 11.05
C ILE A 47 0.15 35.39 10.02
N ALA A 48 1.14 34.62 9.53
CA ALA A 48 2.16 35.10 8.59
C ALA A 48 2.83 36.42 9.04
N GLY A 49 3.09 36.55 10.35
CA GLY A 49 3.69 37.75 10.95
C GLY A 49 2.71 38.92 11.17
N GLN A 50 1.44 38.80 10.79
CA GLN A 50 0.43 39.84 10.99
C GLN A 50 -0.37 39.60 12.28
N PRO A 51 -0.54 40.61 13.15
CA PRO A 51 -1.34 40.47 14.37
C PRO A 51 -2.83 40.40 14.04
N ILE A 52 -3.51 39.39 14.60
CA ILE A 52 -4.95 39.15 14.48
C ILE A 52 -5.55 39.17 15.88
N ARG A 53 -6.55 40.03 16.11
CA ARG A 53 -7.22 40.14 17.40
C ARG A 53 -8.25 39.03 17.60
N ALA A 54 -8.50 38.66 18.86
CA ALA A 54 -9.63 37.83 19.24
C ALA A 54 -10.95 38.43 18.69
N GLY A 55 -11.81 37.56 18.18
CA GLY A 55 -13.08 37.93 17.53
C GLY A 55 -12.95 38.37 16.07
N ALA A 56 -11.72 38.55 15.54
CA ALA A 56 -11.56 38.97 14.15
C ALA A 56 -12.04 37.88 13.17
N PRO A 57 -12.87 38.23 12.16
CA PRO A 57 -13.23 37.32 11.09
C PRO A 57 -12.04 37.13 10.15
N LEU A 58 -11.83 35.88 9.72
CA LEU A 58 -10.82 35.48 8.77
C LEU A 58 -11.50 34.76 7.61
N PHE A 59 -11.02 34.99 6.39
CA PHE A 59 -11.39 34.18 5.24
C PHE A 59 -10.17 33.38 4.80
N VAL A 60 -10.26 32.06 4.90
CA VAL A 60 -9.20 31.15 4.47
C VAL A 60 -9.47 30.76 3.02
N ALA A 61 -8.75 31.39 2.09
CA ALA A 61 -8.93 31.20 0.65
C ALA A 61 -8.32 29.86 0.19
N TYR A 62 -9.14 28.80 0.13
CA TYR A 62 -8.72 27.45 -0.26
C TYR A 62 -8.21 27.38 -1.70
N ASN A 63 -8.83 28.11 -2.63
CA ASN A 63 -8.36 28.15 -4.03
C ASN A 63 -6.99 28.81 -4.14
N SER A 64 -6.74 29.87 -3.36
CA SER A 64 -5.41 30.50 -3.32
C SER A 64 -4.38 29.54 -2.73
N GLY A 65 -4.69 28.86 -1.61
CA GLY A 65 -3.76 27.90 -0.99
C GLY A 65 -3.50 26.66 -1.87
N SER A 66 -4.49 26.24 -2.66
CA SER A 66 -4.33 25.11 -3.61
C SER A 66 -3.55 25.50 -4.87
N ARG A 67 -3.23 26.78 -5.03
CA ARG A 67 -2.38 27.35 -6.10
C ARG A 67 -1.18 28.11 -5.54
N ASP A 68 -0.79 27.80 -4.31
CA ASP A 68 0.38 28.43 -3.68
C ASP A 68 1.67 27.89 -4.32
N PRO A 69 2.51 28.74 -4.94
CA PRO A 69 3.75 28.32 -5.60
C PRO A 69 4.82 27.81 -4.62
N THR A 70 4.65 28.04 -3.31
CA THR A 70 5.55 27.47 -2.30
C THR A 70 5.23 26.01 -1.98
N VAL A 71 4.07 25.50 -2.44
CA VAL A 71 3.57 24.14 -2.18
C VAL A 71 3.42 23.33 -3.48
N PHE A 72 2.99 23.98 -4.56
CA PHE A 72 2.73 23.34 -5.84
C PHE A 72 3.57 23.99 -6.94
N ASP A 73 4.43 23.22 -7.60
CA ASP A 73 5.18 23.67 -8.77
C ASP A 73 4.21 23.99 -9.93
N GLU A 74 4.45 25.06 -10.70
CA GLU A 74 3.55 25.47 -11.79
C GLU A 74 2.05 25.45 -11.38
N PRO A 75 1.67 26.17 -10.32
CA PRO A 75 0.37 25.98 -9.66
C PRO A 75 -0.83 26.35 -10.54
N ASP A 76 -0.60 27.19 -11.56
CA ASP A 76 -1.58 27.66 -12.53
C ASP A 76 -1.69 26.80 -13.79
N THR A 77 -1.03 25.64 -13.80
CA THR A 77 -1.15 24.63 -14.85
C THR A 77 -1.91 23.42 -14.34
N ILE A 78 -2.84 22.91 -15.15
CA ILE A 78 -3.48 21.60 -14.92
C ILE A 78 -2.50 20.54 -15.38
N ASP A 79 -1.99 19.75 -14.44
CA ASP A 79 -1.07 18.64 -14.71
C ASP A 79 -1.66 17.32 -14.22
N LEU A 80 -2.12 16.49 -15.15
CA LEU A 80 -2.69 15.16 -14.87
C LEU A 80 -1.64 14.14 -14.38
N ARG A 81 -0.39 14.53 -14.23
CA ARG A 81 0.71 13.69 -13.70
C ARG A 81 1.29 14.25 -12.40
N ARG A 82 0.67 15.31 -11.85
CA ARG A 82 1.13 15.97 -10.64
C ARG A 82 1.19 15.02 -9.45
N ALA A 83 2.40 14.62 -9.07
CA ALA A 83 2.66 13.79 -7.91
C ALA A 83 2.86 14.65 -6.65
N SER A 84 1.80 15.28 -6.14
CA SER A 84 1.88 16.01 -4.87
C SER A 84 1.70 15.07 -3.68
N LYS A 85 2.65 15.09 -2.74
CA LYS A 85 2.51 14.41 -1.43
C LYS A 85 1.57 15.16 -0.49
N LEU A 86 1.19 16.39 -0.82
CA LEU A 86 0.39 17.27 0.02
C LEU A 86 -1.05 17.37 -0.53
N GLN A 87 -2.01 17.15 0.36
CA GLN A 87 -3.44 17.22 0.06
C GLN A 87 -3.87 18.67 -0.27
N HIS A 88 -4.61 18.85 -1.37
CA HIS A 88 -5.26 20.12 -1.71
C HIS A 88 -6.38 20.49 -0.73
N LEU A 89 -6.85 21.75 -0.77
CA LEU A 89 -7.82 22.27 0.22
C LEU A 89 -9.29 22.21 -0.21
N ALA A 90 -9.63 21.64 -1.38
CA ALA A 90 -10.99 21.58 -1.91
C ALA A 90 -12.08 21.07 -0.94
N PHE A 91 -11.70 20.20 0.00
CA PHE A 91 -12.59 19.61 0.99
C PHE A 91 -12.31 20.11 2.41
N GLY A 92 -11.56 21.20 2.55
CA GLY A 92 -11.00 21.63 3.82
C GLY A 92 -10.02 20.62 4.42
N LYS A 93 -9.58 20.90 5.65
CA LYS A 93 -8.64 20.06 6.40
C LYS A 93 -8.94 20.16 7.90
N GLY A 94 -8.64 19.10 8.65
CA GLY A 94 -8.82 19.03 10.11
C GLY A 94 -10.23 18.60 10.54
N ILE A 95 -10.66 19.04 11.72
CA ILE A 95 -11.89 18.58 12.40
C ILE A 95 -13.20 18.82 11.63
N HIS A 96 -13.18 19.75 10.67
CA HIS A 96 -14.31 20.07 9.78
C HIS A 96 -13.98 19.76 8.32
N ALA A 97 -13.05 18.83 8.08
CA ALA A 97 -12.87 18.28 6.73
C ALA A 97 -14.19 17.68 6.25
N CYS A 98 -14.48 17.85 4.96
CA CYS A 98 -15.75 17.45 4.39
C CYS A 98 -15.98 15.95 4.53
N LEU A 99 -16.95 15.59 5.38
CA LEU A 99 -17.38 14.20 5.58
C LEU A 99 -17.88 13.56 4.28
N GLY A 100 -18.45 14.37 3.38
CA GLY A 100 -18.94 13.94 2.07
C GLY A 100 -17.85 13.79 0.99
N ALA A 101 -16.58 14.09 1.29
CA ALA A 101 -15.52 14.08 0.28
C ALA A 101 -15.36 12.72 -0.45
N PRO A 102 -15.46 11.55 0.23
CA PRO A 102 -15.40 10.27 -0.48
C PRO A 102 -16.57 10.05 -1.44
N LEU A 103 -17.79 10.48 -1.05
CA LEU A 103 -18.97 10.38 -1.89
C LEU A 103 -18.89 11.32 -3.09
N ALA A 104 -18.50 12.58 -2.87
CA ALA A 104 -18.31 13.55 -3.94
C ALA A 104 -17.31 13.04 -4.98
N ARG A 105 -16.17 12.47 -4.53
CA ARG A 105 -15.19 11.87 -5.43
C ARG A 105 -15.75 10.72 -6.24
N LEU A 106 -16.51 9.84 -5.59
CA LEU A 106 -17.16 8.72 -6.27
C LEU A 106 -18.14 9.20 -7.34
N LEU A 107 -19.00 10.17 -7.01
CA LEU A 107 -20.01 10.72 -7.92
C LEU A 107 -19.35 11.31 -9.16
N VAL A 108 -18.40 12.24 -8.98
CA VAL A 108 -17.74 12.91 -10.11
C VAL A 108 -16.97 11.92 -10.98
N ARG A 109 -16.29 10.94 -10.38
CA ARG A 109 -15.58 9.88 -11.11
C ARG A 109 -16.54 9.04 -11.96
N LEU A 110 -17.67 8.63 -11.40
CA LEU A 110 -18.69 7.87 -12.13
C LEU A 110 -19.30 8.70 -13.26
N GLU A 111 -19.62 9.97 -13.00
CA GLU A 111 -20.14 10.89 -14.01
C GLU A 111 -19.17 11.06 -15.17
N MET A 112 -17.89 11.34 -14.89
CA MET A 112 -16.87 11.49 -15.92
C MET A 112 -16.75 10.24 -16.79
N ARG A 113 -16.73 9.05 -16.17
CA ARG A 113 -16.67 7.78 -16.90
C ARG A 113 -17.90 7.56 -17.76
N VAL A 114 -19.10 7.73 -17.20
CA VAL A 114 -20.36 7.54 -17.94
C VAL A 114 -20.46 8.50 -19.11
N LEU A 115 -20.04 9.76 -18.94
CA LEU A 115 -20.02 10.74 -20.02
C LEU A 115 -19.01 10.35 -21.11
N ALA A 116 -17.80 9.91 -20.74
CA ALA A 116 -16.79 9.46 -21.70
C ALA A 116 -17.24 8.21 -22.49
N ASP A 117 -17.86 7.24 -21.81
CA ASP A 117 -18.34 6.00 -22.43
C ASP A 117 -19.54 6.24 -23.35
N ARG A 118 -20.47 7.12 -22.94
CA ARG A 118 -21.76 7.29 -23.63
C ARG A 118 -21.79 8.42 -24.64
N LEU A 119 -20.90 9.41 -24.54
CA LEU A 119 -20.86 10.58 -25.40
C LEU A 119 -19.50 10.66 -26.13
N PRO A 120 -19.27 9.82 -27.17
CA PRO A 120 -18.03 9.86 -27.92
C PRO A 120 -17.87 11.21 -28.64
N GLY A 121 -16.63 11.66 -28.77
CA GLY A 121 -16.36 12.96 -29.40
C GLY A 121 -16.87 14.16 -28.60
N LEU A 122 -17.04 14.03 -27.28
CA LEU A 122 -17.47 15.13 -26.41
C LEU A 122 -16.56 16.35 -26.53
N GLN A 123 -17.13 17.52 -26.82
CA GLN A 123 -16.44 18.80 -27.01
C GLN A 123 -17.25 19.95 -26.42
N LEU A 124 -16.57 21.05 -26.07
CA LEU A 124 -17.26 22.29 -25.70
C LEU A 124 -17.89 22.94 -26.92
N LEU A 125 -19.17 23.29 -26.82
CA LEU A 125 -19.86 24.07 -27.83
C LEU A 125 -19.58 25.57 -27.63
N THR A 126 -19.51 25.99 -26.37
CA THR A 126 -19.20 27.37 -25.97
C THR A 126 -17.73 27.49 -25.60
N SER A 127 -17.04 28.51 -26.14
CA SER A 127 -15.64 28.80 -25.75
C SER A 127 -15.54 28.97 -24.24
N TYR A 128 -14.52 28.37 -23.62
CA TYR A 128 -14.28 28.45 -22.19
C TYR A 128 -14.26 29.90 -21.65
N SER A 129 -13.73 30.83 -22.45
CA SER A 129 -13.68 32.27 -22.14
C SER A 129 -15.05 32.95 -21.97
N LYS A 130 -16.12 32.33 -22.48
CA LYS A 130 -17.50 32.82 -22.41
C LYS A 130 -18.34 32.08 -21.38
N THR A 131 -17.73 31.23 -20.54
CA THR A 131 -18.48 30.44 -19.56
C THR A 131 -18.80 31.31 -18.34
N GLU A 132 -20.08 31.34 -17.94
CA GLU A 132 -20.53 32.14 -16.81
C GLU A 132 -20.57 31.33 -15.52
N TYR A 133 -20.14 31.96 -14.42
CA TYR A 133 -20.12 31.36 -13.09
C TYR A 133 -21.13 32.05 -12.20
N ILE A 134 -21.97 31.26 -11.54
CA ILE A 134 -22.86 31.73 -10.49
C ILE A 134 -22.22 31.58 -9.13
N HIS A 135 -22.57 32.50 -8.24
CA HIS A 135 -22.14 32.47 -6.86
C HIS A 135 -22.98 31.46 -6.05
N VAL A 136 -22.30 30.52 -5.39
CA VAL A 136 -22.94 29.47 -4.58
C VAL A 136 -22.37 29.50 -3.17
N HIS A 137 -22.99 30.31 -2.30
CA HIS A 137 -22.57 30.53 -0.91
C HIS A 137 -21.11 31.02 -0.74
N GLU A 138 -20.16 30.16 -0.38
CA GLU A 138 -18.72 30.49 -0.29
C GLU A 138 -17.93 29.88 -1.46
N GLY A 139 -18.68 29.39 -2.45
CA GLY A 139 -18.23 28.72 -3.63
C GLY A 139 -18.71 29.37 -4.92
N ARG A 140 -18.38 28.73 -6.03
CA ARG A 140 -18.87 29.07 -7.36
C ARG A 140 -19.20 27.83 -8.17
N GLY A 141 -20.20 27.94 -9.02
CA GLY A 141 -20.62 26.89 -9.95
C GLY A 141 -20.74 27.46 -11.35
N LEU A 142 -20.62 26.61 -12.37
CA LEU A 142 -20.99 26.99 -13.72
C LEU A 142 -22.51 27.10 -13.82
N GLU A 143 -23.01 28.17 -14.43
CA GLU A 143 -24.46 28.31 -14.68
C GLU A 143 -24.95 27.22 -15.62
N GLU A 144 -24.24 27.07 -16.73
CA GLU A 144 -24.48 26.06 -17.74
C GLU A 144 -23.18 25.66 -18.43
N LEU A 145 -23.16 24.46 -19.02
CA LEU A 145 -22.03 23.98 -19.80
C LEU A 145 -22.54 23.31 -21.07
N HIS A 146 -22.49 24.05 -22.18
CA HIS A 146 -22.95 23.56 -23.47
C HIS A 146 -21.87 22.70 -24.12
N VAL A 147 -22.25 21.48 -24.46
CA VAL A 147 -21.37 20.47 -25.06
C VAL A 147 -22.00 19.90 -26.33
N SER A 148 -21.15 19.40 -27.22
CA SER A 148 -21.53 18.62 -28.41
C SER A 148 -20.84 17.27 -28.38
N TRP A 149 -21.42 16.26 -29.03
CA TRP A 149 -20.87 14.91 -29.14
C TRP A 149 -21.29 14.26 -30.46
N GLU A 150 -20.65 13.17 -30.83
CA GLU A 150 -20.98 12.40 -32.02
C GLU A 150 -22.17 11.46 -31.74
N PRO A 151 -23.30 11.58 -32.47
CA PRO A 151 -24.44 10.71 -32.26
C PRO A 151 -24.10 9.24 -32.60
N GLN A 152 -24.20 8.33 -31.63
CA GLN A 152 -24.19 6.90 -31.92
C GLN A 152 -25.60 6.43 -32.31
N GLN A 153 -25.72 5.63 -33.38
CA GLN A 153 -26.92 4.83 -33.60
C GLN A 153 -27.09 3.87 -32.42
N LEU A 154 -28.19 4.02 -31.69
CA LEU A 154 -28.56 3.13 -30.58
C LEU A 154 -28.77 1.71 -31.14
N GLN A 155 -27.75 0.85 -31.08
CA GLN A 155 -27.93 -0.58 -31.30
C GLN A 155 -28.67 -1.15 -30.09
N SER A 156 -29.82 -1.75 -30.33
CA SER A 156 -30.77 -2.27 -29.33
C SER A 156 -30.27 -3.47 -28.51
N ASP A 157 -29.01 -3.88 -28.67
CA ASP A 157 -28.49 -5.16 -28.16
C ASP A 157 -27.28 -5.02 -27.22
N ARG A 158 -27.06 -3.83 -26.65
CA ARG A 158 -25.98 -3.65 -25.66
C ARG A 158 -26.40 -4.22 -24.31
N GLN A 159 -25.89 -5.42 -23.98
CA GLN A 159 -25.87 -5.94 -22.62
C GLN A 159 -25.28 -4.87 -21.69
N SER A 160 -26.07 -4.41 -20.72
CA SER A 160 -25.59 -3.53 -19.65
C SER A 160 -24.45 -4.25 -18.91
N PRO A 161 -23.21 -3.73 -18.92
CA PRO A 161 -22.21 -4.26 -18.02
C PRO A 161 -22.70 -3.94 -16.60
N VAL A 162 -23.01 -4.99 -15.85
CA VAL A 162 -23.27 -4.89 -14.41
C VAL A 162 -22.01 -4.31 -13.79
N ILE A 163 -22.09 -3.06 -13.32
CA ILE A 163 -21.00 -2.37 -12.64
C ILE A 163 -20.74 -3.12 -11.33
N SER A 164 -19.74 -3.99 -11.30
CA SER A 164 -19.25 -4.61 -10.07
C SER A 164 -18.76 -3.53 -9.12
N ARG A 165 -19.37 -3.48 -7.93
CA ARG A 165 -19.04 -2.57 -6.84
C ARG A 165 -17.68 -2.93 -6.25
N ASN A 166 -16.61 -2.31 -6.74
CA ASN A 166 -15.32 -2.35 -6.06
C ASN A 166 -14.92 -0.94 -5.61
N LEU A 167 -15.33 -0.60 -4.40
CA LEU A 167 -14.85 0.55 -3.62
C LEU A 167 -13.62 0.11 -2.82
N THR A 168 -12.47 0.01 -3.46
CA THR A 168 -11.19 -0.08 -2.77
C THR A 168 -10.52 1.29 -2.84
N ALA A 169 -10.67 2.08 -1.77
CA ALA A 169 -9.85 3.25 -1.54
C ALA A 169 -8.43 2.80 -1.20
N SER A 170 -7.51 2.89 -2.16
CA SER A 170 -6.11 3.16 -1.82
C SER A 170 -5.54 4.18 -2.79
N ALA A 171 -4.81 5.12 -2.23
CA ALA A 171 -4.04 6.12 -2.94
C ALA A 171 -2.61 5.59 -3.20
N GLU A 172 -2.49 4.37 -3.74
CA GLU A 172 -1.22 3.85 -4.28
C GLU A 172 -1.45 3.56 -5.76
N SER A 173 -0.54 4.04 -6.62
CA SER A 173 -0.63 3.81 -8.07
C SER A 173 -0.55 2.31 -8.34
N GLU A 174 -1.66 1.71 -8.77
CA GLU A 174 -1.67 0.34 -9.25
C GLU A 174 -0.98 0.29 -10.62
N ILE A 175 -0.13 -0.70 -10.80
CA ILE A 175 0.50 -0.98 -12.10
C ILE A 175 -0.23 -2.19 -12.68
N SER A 176 -0.69 -2.07 -13.93
CA SER A 176 -1.18 -3.21 -14.69
C SER A 176 0.01 -3.93 -15.31
N LEU A 177 0.20 -5.20 -14.97
CA LEU A 177 1.23 -6.07 -15.52
C LEU A 177 0.58 -7.27 -16.20
N HIS A 178 1.22 -7.82 -17.22
CA HIS A 178 0.76 -9.04 -17.85
C HIS A 178 1.59 -10.24 -17.38
N ILE A 179 0.96 -11.42 -17.35
CA ILE A 179 1.60 -12.69 -17.04
C ILE A 179 2.36 -13.16 -18.29
N ALA A 180 3.64 -12.84 -18.38
CA ALA A 180 4.50 -13.28 -19.49
C ALA A 180 4.74 -14.79 -19.47
N GLU A 181 4.81 -15.40 -18.28
CA GLU A 181 5.00 -16.85 -18.11
C GLU A 181 4.33 -17.32 -16.82
N LYS A 182 3.73 -18.51 -16.84
CA LYS A 182 3.23 -19.24 -15.68
C LYS A 182 3.81 -20.65 -15.67
N LYS A 183 4.73 -20.91 -14.74
CA LYS A 183 5.48 -22.16 -14.66
C LYS A 183 5.22 -22.90 -13.35
N LYS A 184 4.93 -24.20 -13.39
CA LYS A 184 4.97 -25.05 -12.18
C LYS A 184 6.42 -25.27 -11.78
N VAL A 185 6.79 -24.89 -10.56
CA VAL A 185 8.18 -24.99 -10.05
C VAL A 185 8.35 -25.98 -8.90
N ALA A 186 7.25 -26.41 -8.28
CA ALA A 186 7.18 -27.52 -7.35
C ALA A 186 5.72 -27.97 -7.21
N ASP A 187 5.46 -29.03 -6.46
CA ASP A 187 4.10 -29.39 -6.08
C ASP A 187 3.42 -28.26 -5.32
N ASN A 188 2.23 -27.89 -5.78
CA ASN A 188 1.46 -26.76 -5.27
C ASN A 188 2.15 -25.39 -5.36
N VAL A 189 3.24 -25.23 -6.13
CA VAL A 189 3.89 -23.93 -6.33
C VAL A 189 3.98 -23.58 -7.82
N VAL A 190 3.43 -22.42 -8.18
CA VAL A 190 3.62 -21.81 -9.50
C VAL A 190 4.45 -20.55 -9.39
N GLN A 191 5.27 -20.29 -10.40
CA GLN A 191 5.98 -19.04 -10.59
C GLN A 191 5.26 -18.23 -11.66
N PHE A 192 5.05 -16.94 -11.41
CA PHE A 192 4.67 -15.98 -12.45
C PHE A 192 5.88 -15.14 -12.82
N THR A 193 6.08 -14.95 -14.12
CA THR A 193 6.93 -13.89 -14.67
C THR A 193 6.00 -12.77 -15.14
N LEU A 194 6.18 -11.58 -14.57
CA LEU A 194 5.36 -10.40 -14.77
C LEU A 194 6.15 -9.37 -15.57
N GLU A 195 5.56 -8.82 -16.62
CA GLU A 195 6.19 -7.79 -17.45
C GLU A 195 5.25 -6.59 -17.60
N ALA A 196 5.84 -5.39 -17.67
CA ALA A 196 5.09 -4.18 -17.99
C ALA A 196 4.74 -4.15 -19.48
N GLU A 197 3.76 -3.31 -19.87
CA GLU A 197 3.51 -3.04 -21.29
C GLU A 197 4.76 -2.47 -21.97
N LYS A 198 4.90 -2.77 -23.27
CA LYS A 198 6.07 -2.36 -24.07
C LYS A 198 6.30 -0.84 -23.97
N GLY A 199 7.48 -0.46 -23.49
CA GLY A 199 7.89 0.94 -23.31
C GLY A 199 7.67 1.51 -21.89
N LYS A 200 7.09 0.74 -20.96
CA LYS A 200 7.01 1.08 -19.54
C LYS A 200 8.11 0.36 -18.76
N ALA A 201 8.80 1.07 -17.88
CA ALA A 201 9.80 0.50 -16.98
C ALA A 201 9.15 0.03 -15.68
N LEU A 202 9.63 -1.09 -15.13
CA LEU A 202 9.26 -1.52 -13.79
C LEU A 202 10.04 -0.71 -12.74
N PRO A 203 9.42 -0.36 -11.61
CA PRO A 203 10.16 0.19 -10.47
C PRO A 203 11.31 -0.72 -10.03
N SER A 204 12.43 -0.12 -9.66
CA SER A 204 13.52 -0.84 -9.01
C SER A 204 13.10 -1.32 -7.63
N TRP A 205 13.77 -2.37 -7.14
CA TRP A 205 13.47 -2.99 -5.86
C TRP A 205 14.75 -3.56 -5.22
N GLU A 206 14.67 -3.82 -3.92
CA GLU A 206 15.77 -4.36 -3.11
C GLU A 206 15.44 -5.76 -2.59
N PRO A 207 16.45 -6.63 -2.35
CA PRO A 207 16.22 -7.98 -1.83
C PRO A 207 15.32 -8.01 -0.60
N GLY A 208 14.37 -8.95 -0.58
CA GLY A 208 13.31 -9.04 0.43
C GLY A 208 12.02 -8.27 0.08
N ALA A 209 12.00 -7.49 -1.00
CA ALA A 209 10.78 -6.78 -1.39
C ALA A 209 9.66 -7.73 -1.84
N HIS A 210 8.42 -7.27 -1.68
CA HIS A 210 7.20 -7.93 -2.15
C HIS A 210 6.32 -6.95 -2.91
N ILE A 211 5.38 -7.52 -3.67
CA ILE A 211 4.30 -6.80 -4.35
C ILE A 211 2.94 -7.30 -3.85
N ASP A 212 1.93 -6.46 -3.97
CA ASP A 212 0.55 -6.78 -3.62
C ASP A 212 -0.23 -7.06 -4.91
N ILE A 213 -0.74 -8.27 -5.09
CA ILE A 213 -1.62 -8.62 -6.23
C ILE A 213 -3.07 -8.44 -5.83
N SER A 214 -3.84 -7.70 -6.64
CA SER A 214 -5.29 -7.59 -6.52
C SER A 214 -5.99 -8.88 -6.96
N ILE A 215 -6.78 -9.47 -6.06
CA ILE A 215 -7.59 -10.68 -6.32
C ILE A 215 -9.09 -10.31 -6.28
N GLY A 216 -9.45 -9.17 -6.89
CA GLY A 216 -10.82 -8.68 -6.92
C GLY A 216 -11.41 -8.55 -5.51
N ASP A 217 -12.57 -9.16 -5.30
CA ASP A 217 -13.32 -9.09 -4.05
C ASP A 217 -12.61 -9.77 -2.86
N LEU A 218 -11.60 -10.62 -3.12
CA LEU A 218 -10.77 -11.24 -2.08
C LEU A 218 -9.68 -10.29 -1.54
N GLY A 219 -9.57 -9.08 -2.08
CA GLY A 219 -8.58 -8.07 -1.71
C GLY A 219 -7.19 -8.36 -2.26
N TYR A 220 -6.15 -7.87 -1.58
CA TYR A 220 -4.76 -8.02 -2.04
C TYR A 220 -4.03 -9.17 -1.32
N ARG A 221 -3.06 -9.79 -2.00
CA ARG A 221 -2.14 -10.79 -1.42
C ARG A 221 -0.69 -10.41 -1.73
N GLN A 222 0.18 -10.52 -0.74
CA GLN A 222 1.60 -10.23 -0.87
C GLN A 222 2.35 -11.44 -1.44
N TYR A 223 3.27 -11.19 -2.37
CA TYR A 223 4.22 -12.18 -2.86
C TYR A 223 5.61 -11.56 -3.00
N SER A 224 6.61 -12.19 -2.39
CA SER A 224 8.00 -11.73 -2.46
C SER A 224 8.57 -11.90 -3.88
N LEU A 225 9.31 -10.89 -4.32
CA LEU A 225 10.09 -10.95 -5.56
C LEU A 225 11.28 -11.90 -5.35
N CYS A 226 11.47 -12.84 -6.27
CA CYS A 226 12.33 -14.01 -6.04
C CYS A 226 13.43 -14.23 -7.11
N HIS A 227 13.93 -13.16 -7.72
CA HIS A 227 15.00 -13.22 -8.73
C HIS A 227 16.10 -12.17 -8.48
N ASP A 228 17.07 -12.06 -9.39
CA ASP A 228 18.13 -11.04 -9.32
C ASP A 228 17.54 -9.64 -9.63
N THR A 229 17.85 -8.65 -8.78
CA THR A 229 17.40 -7.26 -8.93
C THR A 229 17.93 -6.57 -10.19
N GLN A 230 18.91 -7.16 -10.88
CA GLN A 230 19.41 -6.67 -12.17
C GLN A 230 18.53 -7.04 -13.37
N GLU A 231 17.62 -8.00 -13.22
CA GLU A 231 16.59 -8.28 -14.23
C GLU A 231 15.50 -7.19 -14.13
N VAL A 232 15.75 -6.02 -14.72
CA VAL A 232 14.90 -4.84 -14.57
C VAL A 232 13.67 -4.83 -15.48
N ASP A 233 13.60 -5.74 -16.45
CA ASP A 233 12.54 -5.84 -17.45
C ASP A 233 11.34 -6.68 -16.99
N ARG A 234 11.51 -7.47 -15.93
CA ARG A 234 10.52 -8.41 -15.43
C ARG A 234 10.55 -8.54 -13.92
N TRP A 235 9.43 -8.95 -13.34
CA TRP A 235 9.32 -9.39 -11.96
C TRP A 235 8.97 -10.87 -11.89
N ARG A 236 9.58 -11.61 -10.97
CA ARG A 236 9.23 -13.02 -10.71
C ARG A 236 8.76 -13.21 -9.27
N ILE A 237 7.66 -13.93 -9.11
CA ILE A 237 7.09 -14.30 -7.82
C ILE A 237 6.78 -15.80 -7.75
N GLY A 238 6.91 -16.39 -6.57
CA GLY A 238 6.50 -17.76 -6.29
C GLY A 238 5.21 -17.81 -5.46
N ILE A 239 4.24 -18.59 -5.88
CA ILE A 239 2.89 -18.65 -5.30
C ILE A 239 2.61 -20.08 -4.85
N LEU A 240 2.59 -20.31 -3.54
CA LEU A 240 2.10 -21.56 -2.95
C LEU A 240 0.56 -21.60 -2.94
N ARG A 241 -0.03 -22.71 -3.39
CA ARG A 241 -1.47 -22.97 -3.27
C ARG A 241 -1.77 -23.37 -1.83
N ASP A 242 -2.37 -22.44 -1.10
CA ASP A 242 -2.81 -22.66 0.28
C ASP A 242 -4.27 -23.10 0.28
N SER A 243 -4.50 -24.38 0.62
CA SER A 243 -5.85 -24.97 0.69
C SER A 243 -6.64 -24.51 1.91
N GLY A 244 -5.99 -23.96 2.95
CA GLY A 244 -6.64 -23.42 4.15
C GLY A 244 -6.89 -21.91 4.08
N GLY A 245 -6.49 -21.26 3.00
CA GLY A 245 -6.55 -19.81 2.85
C GLY A 245 -7.91 -19.28 2.39
N LEU A 246 -8.00 -17.95 2.26
CA LEU A 246 -9.20 -17.23 1.78
C LEU A 246 -9.41 -17.34 0.25
N GLY A 247 -8.94 -18.42 -0.39
CA GLY A 247 -9.11 -18.68 -1.84
C GLY A 247 -8.19 -17.89 -2.80
N GLY A 248 -7.44 -16.88 -2.32
CA GLY A 248 -6.65 -16.01 -3.20
C GLY A 248 -5.54 -16.73 -3.98
N SER A 249 -4.76 -17.58 -3.31
CA SER A 249 -3.73 -18.39 -3.97
C SER A 249 -4.35 -19.45 -4.88
N GLN A 250 -5.48 -20.04 -4.50
CA GLN A 250 -6.22 -20.98 -5.35
C GLN A 250 -6.68 -20.32 -6.66
N TYR A 251 -7.23 -19.11 -6.59
CA TYR A 251 -7.63 -18.33 -7.77
C TYR A 251 -6.44 -18.09 -8.71
N LEU A 252 -5.28 -17.69 -8.18
CA LEU A 252 -4.06 -17.49 -8.98
C LEU A 252 -3.58 -18.80 -9.64
N HIS A 253 -3.75 -19.94 -8.97
CA HIS A 253 -3.42 -21.25 -9.53
C HIS A 253 -4.39 -21.70 -10.62
N GLU A 254 -5.68 -21.47 -10.48
CA GLU A 254 -6.71 -22.09 -11.31
C GLU A 254 -7.24 -21.18 -12.42
N ALA A 255 -7.44 -19.90 -12.14
CA ALA A 255 -8.09 -18.96 -13.06
C ALA A 255 -7.09 -18.20 -13.94
N ILE A 256 -5.96 -17.77 -13.39
CA ILE A 256 -4.98 -16.94 -14.10
C ILE A 256 -4.11 -17.77 -15.05
N LYS A 257 -3.90 -17.27 -16.26
CA LYS A 257 -3.12 -17.89 -17.34
C LYS A 257 -2.09 -16.92 -17.90
N GLU A 258 -1.17 -17.45 -18.71
CA GLU A 258 -0.26 -16.62 -19.51
C GLU A 258 -1.04 -15.69 -20.43
N GLY A 259 -0.59 -14.43 -20.54
CA GLY A 259 -1.25 -13.35 -21.27
C GLY A 259 -2.30 -12.57 -20.47
N ASP A 260 -2.77 -13.10 -19.33
CA ASP A 260 -3.71 -12.37 -18.48
C ASP A 260 -3.05 -11.13 -17.87
N HIS A 261 -3.87 -10.14 -17.49
CA HIS A 261 -3.42 -8.94 -16.81
C HIS A 261 -3.78 -8.99 -15.32
N ILE A 262 -2.85 -8.55 -14.48
CA ILE A 262 -3.04 -8.41 -13.04
C ILE A 262 -2.71 -6.98 -12.61
N ARG A 263 -3.44 -6.51 -11.59
CA ARG A 263 -3.16 -5.22 -10.95
C ARG A 263 -2.29 -5.44 -9.73
N VAL A 264 -1.21 -4.69 -9.65
CA VAL A 264 -0.22 -4.80 -8.56
C VAL A 264 0.06 -3.47 -7.88
N ARG A 265 0.40 -3.52 -6.59
CA ARG A 265 0.98 -2.38 -5.85
C ARG A 265 2.36 -2.74 -5.32
N GLY A 266 3.16 -1.72 -5.05
CA GLY A 266 4.55 -1.87 -4.62
C GLY A 266 5.54 -1.64 -5.77
N PRO A 267 6.80 -2.05 -5.60
CA PRO A 267 7.34 -2.93 -4.56
C PRO A 267 7.47 -2.26 -3.18
N ARG A 268 7.34 -3.04 -2.11
CA ARG A 268 7.57 -2.61 -0.70
C ARG A 268 8.53 -3.59 -0.03
N ASN A 269 9.28 -3.14 0.97
CA ASN A 269 10.28 -4.00 1.62
C ASN A 269 10.33 -3.79 3.13
N HIS A 270 9.75 -4.73 3.87
CA HIS A 270 9.86 -4.83 5.34
C HIS A 270 10.87 -5.89 5.77
N PHE A 271 11.55 -6.54 4.82
CA PHE A 271 12.52 -7.59 5.06
C PHE A 271 13.84 -7.25 4.38
N GLN A 272 14.29 -6.00 4.55
CA GLN A 272 15.46 -5.47 3.86
C GLN A 272 16.74 -6.21 4.24
N LEU A 273 17.56 -6.54 3.24
CA LEU A 273 18.90 -7.08 3.45
C LEU A 273 19.85 -5.97 3.92
N GLN A 274 20.18 -5.97 5.19
CA GLN A 274 21.11 -5.04 5.81
C GLN A 274 22.55 -5.41 5.43
N PRO A 275 23.41 -4.44 5.08
CA PRO A 275 24.81 -4.71 4.79
C PRO A 275 25.53 -5.44 5.93
N SER A 276 26.21 -6.54 5.59
CA SER A 276 26.98 -7.38 6.52
C SER A 276 28.09 -8.10 5.77
N THR A 277 29.15 -8.47 6.50
CA THR A 277 30.25 -9.28 5.96
C THR A 277 29.91 -10.77 5.94
N ARG A 278 29.03 -11.21 6.84
CA ARG A 278 28.59 -12.61 6.94
C ARG A 278 27.07 -12.72 7.03
N TYR A 279 26.51 -13.69 6.30
CA TYR A 279 25.09 -14.01 6.34
C TYR A 279 24.81 -15.49 6.61
N LEU A 280 23.72 -15.75 7.31
CA LEU A 280 23.09 -17.07 7.40
C LEU A 280 21.63 -16.95 6.97
N PHE A 281 21.28 -17.60 5.87
CA PHE A 281 19.92 -17.63 5.35
C PHE A 281 19.23 -18.93 5.76
N VAL A 282 18.03 -18.84 6.33
CA VAL A 282 17.21 -20.00 6.72
C VAL A 282 15.85 -19.87 6.05
N ALA A 283 15.53 -20.77 5.12
CA ALA A 283 14.28 -20.76 4.39
C ALA A 283 13.45 -22.01 4.72
N GLY A 284 12.14 -21.85 4.89
CA GLY A 284 11.19 -22.95 5.05
C GLY A 284 10.11 -22.94 3.97
N GLY A 285 10.03 -23.98 3.15
CA GLY A 285 9.03 -24.11 2.10
C GLY A 285 9.00 -22.89 1.17
N ILE A 286 7.83 -22.28 0.95
CA ILE A 286 7.71 -21.10 0.07
C ILE A 286 8.45 -19.86 0.59
N GLY A 287 8.87 -19.83 1.87
CA GLY A 287 9.73 -18.78 2.43
C GLY A 287 11.11 -18.65 1.77
N ILE A 288 11.45 -19.55 0.83
CA ILE A 288 12.61 -19.42 -0.04
C ILE A 288 12.54 -18.20 -0.96
N THR A 289 11.35 -17.70 -1.30
CA THR A 289 11.18 -16.63 -2.31
C THR A 289 11.94 -15.34 -1.97
N PRO A 290 11.79 -14.69 -0.80
CA PRO A 290 12.58 -13.51 -0.46
C PRO A 290 14.07 -13.87 -0.30
N ILE A 291 14.36 -15.05 0.24
CA ILE A 291 15.73 -15.51 0.53
C ILE A 291 16.55 -15.71 -0.75
N THR A 292 15.96 -16.19 -1.85
CA THR A 292 16.67 -16.32 -3.12
C THR A 292 17.22 -14.98 -3.61
N SER A 293 16.43 -13.89 -3.52
CA SER A 293 16.91 -12.54 -3.89
C SER A 293 18.06 -12.07 -3.00
N MET A 294 18.03 -12.42 -1.72
CA MET A 294 19.10 -12.08 -0.77
C MET A 294 20.39 -12.86 -1.02
N ILE A 295 20.29 -14.14 -1.39
CA ILE A 295 21.44 -14.97 -1.77
C ILE A 295 22.14 -14.34 -2.98
N LYS A 296 21.40 -13.97 -4.03
CA LYS A 296 21.98 -13.30 -5.22
C LYS A 296 22.68 -11.99 -4.86
N ALA A 297 22.10 -11.20 -3.96
CA ALA A 297 22.71 -9.96 -3.49
C ALA A 297 23.99 -10.20 -2.68
N ALA A 298 24.02 -11.22 -1.82
CA ALA A 298 25.22 -11.61 -1.07
C ALA A 298 26.34 -12.11 -1.99
N GLU A 299 26.00 -12.88 -3.02
CA GLU A 299 26.95 -13.33 -4.06
C GLU A 299 27.57 -12.14 -4.80
N LYS A 300 26.73 -11.18 -5.23
CA LYS A 300 27.18 -9.97 -5.92
C LYS A 300 28.08 -9.10 -5.04
N ALA A 301 27.76 -9.01 -3.75
CA ALA A 301 28.57 -8.30 -2.76
C ALA A 301 29.83 -9.08 -2.36
N GLN A 302 30.02 -10.30 -2.85
CA GLN A 302 31.10 -11.22 -2.47
C GLN A 302 31.18 -11.44 -0.94
N ALA A 303 30.03 -11.37 -0.27
CA ALA A 303 29.94 -11.60 1.16
C ALA A 303 30.04 -13.10 1.47
N GLN A 304 30.54 -13.45 2.66
CA GLN A 304 30.53 -14.83 3.11
C GLN A 304 29.10 -15.20 3.53
N TYR A 305 28.53 -16.27 3.01
CA TYR A 305 27.21 -16.71 3.44
C TYR A 305 27.06 -18.22 3.45
N LYS A 306 26.07 -18.69 4.21
CA LYS A 306 25.51 -20.04 4.15
C LYS A 306 23.99 -19.94 4.03
N ALA A 307 23.37 -20.87 3.31
CA ALA A 307 21.93 -20.97 3.24
C ALA A 307 21.45 -22.37 3.59
N ILE A 308 20.39 -22.47 4.38
CA ILE A 308 19.75 -23.72 4.78
C ILE A 308 18.30 -23.65 4.32
N TYR A 309 17.94 -24.47 3.34
CA TYR A 309 16.60 -24.52 2.78
C TYR A 309 15.90 -25.81 3.22
N LEU A 310 14.90 -25.64 4.09
CA LEU A 310 14.14 -26.71 4.72
C LEU A 310 12.79 -26.91 4.03
N GLY A 311 12.37 -28.16 3.87
CA GLY A 311 11.03 -28.50 3.37
C GLY A 311 10.52 -29.83 3.92
N THR A 312 9.21 -30.05 3.84
CA THR A 312 8.58 -31.30 4.27
C THR A 312 8.87 -32.44 3.30
N ALA A 313 8.77 -32.16 2.00
CA ALA A 313 9.05 -33.10 0.94
C ALA A 313 9.80 -32.45 -0.21
N ARG A 314 10.77 -33.16 -0.81
CA ARG A 314 11.60 -32.61 -1.90
C ARG A 314 10.76 -32.11 -3.07
N SER A 315 9.67 -32.81 -3.41
CA SER A 315 8.78 -32.44 -4.53
C SER A 315 8.03 -31.12 -4.32
N SER A 316 7.84 -30.70 -3.07
CA SER A 316 7.15 -29.45 -2.69
C SER A 316 8.07 -28.24 -2.52
N MET A 317 9.39 -28.43 -2.68
CA MET A 317 10.38 -27.38 -2.49
C MET A 317 10.69 -26.69 -3.83
N ALA A 318 10.25 -25.44 -3.97
CA ALA A 318 10.51 -24.64 -5.16
C ALA A 318 12.00 -24.34 -5.36
N TYR A 319 12.43 -24.27 -6.62
CA TYR A 319 13.77 -23.83 -7.05
C TYR A 319 14.94 -24.73 -6.62
N CYS A 320 14.69 -25.96 -6.18
CA CYS A 320 15.75 -26.87 -5.74
C CYS A 320 16.84 -27.12 -6.80
N ASP A 321 16.46 -27.29 -8.07
CA ASP A 321 17.42 -27.61 -9.15
C ASP A 321 18.41 -26.47 -9.45
N GLU A 322 17.96 -25.22 -9.31
CA GLU A 322 18.84 -24.06 -9.42
C GLU A 322 19.72 -23.95 -8.18
N LEU A 323 19.09 -23.99 -7.00
CA LEU A 323 19.78 -23.78 -5.71
C LEU A 323 20.81 -24.87 -5.41
N SER A 324 20.58 -26.12 -5.85
CA SER A 324 21.51 -27.23 -5.62
C SER A 324 22.86 -27.07 -6.33
N LYS A 325 22.94 -26.18 -7.34
CA LYS A 325 24.19 -25.88 -8.05
C LYS A 325 25.12 -25.02 -7.21
N ASN A 326 24.59 -24.37 -6.18
CA ASN A 326 25.34 -23.49 -5.31
C ASN A 326 25.83 -24.24 -4.06
N PRO A 327 27.15 -24.40 -3.87
CA PRO A 327 27.70 -25.16 -2.74
C PRO A 327 27.45 -24.49 -1.38
N GLN A 328 27.08 -23.20 -1.33
CA GLN A 328 26.72 -22.51 -0.09
C GLN A 328 25.27 -22.79 0.35
N VAL A 329 24.47 -23.45 -0.49
CA VAL A 329 23.06 -23.76 -0.20
C VAL A 329 22.89 -25.24 0.16
N THR A 330 22.48 -25.48 1.41
CA THR A 330 22.12 -26.81 1.90
C THR A 330 20.61 -27.02 1.78
N ILE A 331 20.21 -27.90 0.86
CA ILE A 331 18.81 -28.33 0.74
C ILE A 331 18.55 -29.50 1.70
N TRP A 332 17.53 -29.38 2.54
CA TRP A 332 17.14 -30.37 3.54
C TRP A 332 15.64 -30.67 3.47
N ALA A 333 15.31 -31.73 2.72
CA ALA A 333 13.96 -32.26 2.67
C ALA A 333 13.76 -33.28 3.80
N LYS A 334 12.70 -33.12 4.61
CA LYS A 334 12.44 -33.94 5.79
C LYS A 334 12.13 -35.40 5.45
N ASP A 335 11.48 -35.65 4.32
CA ASP A 335 11.22 -37.00 3.78
C ASP A 335 12.50 -37.75 3.39
N GLU A 336 13.55 -37.04 2.98
CA GLU A 336 14.85 -37.61 2.62
C GLU A 336 15.79 -37.75 3.83
N LYS A 337 15.83 -36.74 4.71
CA LYS A 337 16.90 -36.58 5.73
C LYS A 337 16.40 -36.58 7.18
N GLY A 338 15.08 -36.65 7.40
CA GLY A 338 14.49 -36.50 8.72
C GLY A 338 14.44 -35.03 9.19
N PRO A 339 14.08 -34.77 10.47
CA PRO A 339 14.00 -33.41 11.00
C PRO A 339 15.38 -32.74 11.05
N PHE A 340 15.44 -31.46 10.68
CA PHE A 340 16.63 -30.64 10.85
C PHE A 340 16.74 -30.14 12.29
N ASP A 341 17.91 -30.24 12.90
CA ASP A 341 18.18 -29.69 14.23
C ASP A 341 18.51 -28.19 14.15
N VAL A 342 17.51 -27.35 14.37
CA VAL A 342 17.63 -25.88 14.37
C VAL A 342 18.54 -25.37 15.49
N GLN A 343 18.77 -26.15 16.56
CA GLN A 343 19.67 -25.74 17.65
C GLN A 343 21.13 -25.67 17.21
N THR A 344 21.48 -26.32 16.09
CA THR A 344 22.81 -26.19 15.50
C THR A 344 23.16 -24.75 15.09
N LEU A 345 22.16 -23.91 14.80
CA LEU A 345 22.36 -22.51 14.44
C LEU A 345 22.96 -21.68 15.58
N ALA A 346 22.67 -22.05 16.83
CA ALA A 346 23.21 -21.37 18.02
C ALA A 346 24.74 -21.47 18.14
N ARG A 347 25.38 -22.34 17.35
CA ARG A 347 26.83 -22.55 17.33
C ARG A 347 27.57 -21.60 16.39
N GLU A 348 26.87 -20.82 15.58
CA GLU A 348 27.49 -19.87 14.65
C GLU A 348 28.13 -18.69 15.40
N ASN A 349 29.29 -18.23 14.91
CA ASN A 349 29.94 -17.05 15.47
C ASN A 349 29.15 -15.78 15.06
N SER A 350 28.65 -15.05 16.06
CA SER A 350 27.84 -13.83 15.95
C SER A 350 28.57 -12.62 15.35
N GLN A 351 29.91 -12.61 15.37
CA GLN A 351 30.68 -11.45 14.93
C GLN A 351 30.49 -11.18 13.43
N GLY A 352 29.90 -10.03 13.11
CA GLY A 352 29.59 -9.60 11.75
C GLY A 352 28.56 -10.48 11.05
N LEU A 353 27.78 -11.28 11.79
CA LEU A 353 26.75 -12.16 11.24
C LEU A 353 25.39 -11.45 11.21
N LYS A 354 24.66 -11.61 10.10
CA LYS A 354 23.22 -11.36 10.03
C LYS A 354 22.50 -12.64 9.63
N ILE A 355 21.46 -12.99 10.37
CA ILE A 355 20.61 -14.15 10.12
C ILE A 355 19.29 -13.67 9.54
N TYR A 356 18.87 -14.30 8.44
CA TYR A 356 17.60 -14.01 7.76
C TYR A 356 16.78 -15.28 7.68
N CYS A 357 15.59 -15.29 8.29
CA CYS A 357 14.72 -16.45 8.32
C CYS A 357 13.33 -16.14 7.79
N CYS A 358 12.83 -16.95 6.86
CA CYS A 358 11.47 -16.86 6.35
C CYS A 358 10.88 -18.27 6.17
N GLY A 359 9.66 -18.49 6.66
CA GLY A 359 9.00 -19.79 6.58
C GLY A 359 7.79 -19.92 7.51
N PRO A 360 7.34 -21.16 7.78
CA PRO A 360 6.24 -21.41 8.70
C PRO A 360 6.56 -20.91 10.11
N GLU A 361 5.54 -20.45 10.85
CA GLU A 361 5.68 -19.93 12.22
C GLU A 361 6.50 -20.85 13.12
N ARG A 362 6.25 -22.17 13.09
CA ARG A 362 7.00 -23.16 13.88
C ARG A 362 8.52 -23.12 13.62
N LEU A 363 8.94 -22.90 12.37
CA LEU A 363 10.35 -22.77 12.04
C LEU A 363 10.90 -21.46 12.58
N ILE A 364 10.21 -20.35 12.34
CA ILE A 364 10.67 -19.03 12.77
C ILE A 364 10.80 -18.99 14.30
N THR A 365 9.82 -19.49 15.04
CA THR A 365 9.88 -19.59 16.52
C THR A 365 11.05 -20.46 16.99
N ALA A 366 11.34 -21.58 16.31
CA ALA A 366 12.48 -22.41 16.65
C ALA A 366 13.82 -21.69 16.39
N VAL A 367 13.92 -20.91 15.31
CA VAL A 367 15.10 -20.10 14.99
C VAL A 367 15.24 -18.94 15.99
N GLU A 368 14.16 -18.25 16.34
CA GLU A 368 14.12 -17.21 17.38
C GLU A 368 14.65 -17.77 18.71
N ALA A 369 14.17 -18.95 19.13
CA ALA A 369 14.64 -19.62 20.35
C ALA A 369 16.13 -19.98 20.30
N ALA A 370 16.59 -20.55 19.17
CA ALA A 370 18.00 -20.87 18.96
C ALA A 370 18.89 -19.62 18.91
N CYS A 371 18.32 -18.45 18.57
CA CYS A 371 19.07 -17.21 18.43
C CYS A 371 19.03 -16.29 19.65
N THR A 372 18.46 -16.73 20.78
CA THR A 372 18.29 -15.90 22.00
C THR A 372 19.61 -15.34 22.57
N ALA A 373 20.73 -16.04 22.37
CA ALA A 373 22.05 -15.59 22.84
C ALA A 373 22.76 -14.61 21.88
N PHE A 374 22.24 -14.37 20.68
CA PHE A 374 22.83 -13.42 19.75
C PHE A 374 22.51 -11.97 20.12
N PRO A 375 23.37 -11.00 19.76
CA PRO A 375 23.06 -9.59 19.90
C PRO A 375 21.76 -9.20 19.20
N LEU A 376 21.02 -8.25 19.79
CA LEU A 376 19.81 -7.69 19.18
C LEU A 376 20.09 -7.18 17.76
N GLY A 377 19.15 -7.46 16.84
CA GLY A 377 19.29 -7.13 15.42
C GLY A 377 20.16 -8.10 14.61
N THR A 378 20.69 -9.18 15.21
CA THR A 378 21.38 -10.25 14.46
C THR A 378 20.38 -11.06 13.63
N LEU A 379 19.25 -11.43 14.22
CA LEU A 379 18.19 -12.19 13.56
C LEU A 379 17.12 -11.25 12.97
N ASN A 380 16.79 -11.47 11.70
CA ASN A 380 15.73 -10.81 10.95
C ASN A 380 14.78 -11.88 10.45
N VAL A 381 13.48 -11.66 10.59
CA VAL A 381 12.45 -12.65 10.25
C VAL A 381 11.33 -12.01 9.44
N GLU A 382 10.76 -12.76 8.49
CA GLU A 382 9.54 -12.38 7.79
C GLU A 382 8.48 -13.48 7.94
N TYR A 383 7.26 -13.06 8.30
CA TYR A 383 6.10 -13.93 8.47
C TYR A 383 5.12 -13.75 7.31
N PHE A 384 4.81 -14.84 6.60
CA PHE A 384 3.78 -14.82 5.54
C PHE A 384 2.35 -14.94 6.08
N ALA A 385 2.20 -15.47 7.30
CA ALA A 385 0.93 -15.57 7.99
C ALA A 385 1.01 -14.81 9.32
N ALA A 386 -0.12 -14.25 9.74
CA ALA A 386 -0.21 -13.64 11.06
C ALA A 386 0.00 -14.71 12.14
N LYS A 387 0.73 -14.37 13.20
CA LYS A 387 0.83 -15.19 14.42
C LYS A 387 -0.56 -15.49 14.97
N ASP A 388 -0.72 -16.67 15.55
CA ASP A 388 -1.92 -16.97 16.34
C ASP A 388 -1.97 -16.05 17.57
N ARG A 389 -3.16 -15.48 17.81
CA ARG A 389 -3.42 -14.53 18.90
C ARG A 389 -4.60 -14.98 19.75
N SER A 390 -5.10 -16.20 19.59
CA SER A 390 -6.26 -16.72 20.32
C SER A 390 -6.12 -16.64 21.85
N ASN A 391 -4.88 -16.61 22.35
CA ASN A 391 -4.55 -16.60 23.77
C ASN A 391 -4.31 -15.19 24.33
N LEU A 392 -4.45 -14.13 23.52
CA LEU A 392 -4.35 -12.75 23.98
C LEU A 392 -5.73 -12.23 24.37
N GLU A 393 -5.81 -11.54 25.50
CA GLU A 393 -7.04 -10.86 25.93
C GLU A 393 -7.04 -9.40 25.46
N ASP A 394 -8.22 -8.91 25.05
CA ASP A 394 -8.41 -7.53 24.64
C ASP A 394 -8.99 -6.72 25.80
N GLY A 395 -8.25 -5.68 26.22
CA GLY A 395 -8.73 -4.67 27.17
C GLY A 395 -9.15 -3.37 26.47
N PRO A 396 -10.13 -2.62 27.02
CA PRO A 396 -10.44 -1.28 26.53
C PRO A 396 -9.30 -0.30 26.85
N PHE A 397 -9.12 0.72 26.02
CA PHE A 397 -8.15 1.80 26.25
C PHE A 397 -8.60 3.08 25.54
N GLN A 398 -7.90 4.18 25.78
CA GLN A 398 -8.14 5.47 25.11
C GLN A 398 -7.03 5.82 24.13
N VAL A 399 -7.38 6.57 23.08
CA VAL A 399 -6.41 7.12 22.14
C VAL A 399 -6.64 8.62 21.94
N GLU A 400 -5.62 9.42 22.19
CA GLU A 400 -5.58 10.84 21.83
C GLU A 400 -5.05 10.99 20.38
N LEU A 401 -5.79 11.72 19.55
CA LEU A 401 -5.33 12.21 18.25
C LEU A 401 -4.67 13.57 18.47
N ALA A 402 -3.35 13.57 18.59
CA ALA A 402 -2.61 14.71 19.15
C ALA A 402 -2.78 16.01 18.38
N ARG A 403 -3.05 15.95 17.06
CA ARG A 403 -3.24 17.15 16.21
C ARG A 403 -4.60 17.78 16.38
N SER A 404 -5.64 17.01 16.72
CA SER A 404 -6.99 17.56 17.00
C SER A 404 -7.37 17.61 18.47
N LYS A 405 -6.54 17.03 19.35
CA LYS A 405 -6.81 16.90 20.79
C LYS A 405 -8.08 16.11 21.11
N ARG A 406 -8.57 15.31 20.16
CA ARG A 406 -9.69 14.39 20.38
C ARG A 406 -9.19 13.16 21.12
N VAL A 407 -9.94 12.74 22.13
CA VAL A 407 -9.73 11.46 22.81
C VAL A 407 -10.87 10.53 22.40
N LEU A 408 -10.53 9.35 21.92
CA LEU A 408 -11.47 8.32 21.51
C LEU A 408 -11.33 7.11 22.42
N ASP A 409 -12.47 6.53 22.83
CA ASP A 409 -12.49 5.25 23.51
C ASP A 409 -12.36 4.12 22.49
N VAL A 410 -11.47 3.16 22.77
CA VAL A 410 -11.27 1.95 22.00
C VAL A 410 -11.83 0.77 22.80
N PRO A 411 -13.02 0.26 22.44
CA PRO A 411 -13.61 -0.90 23.07
C PRO A 411 -12.74 -2.16 22.94
N LYS A 412 -12.99 -3.16 23.78
CA LYS A 412 -12.28 -4.45 23.71
C LYS A 412 -12.57 -5.23 22.42
N ASP A 413 -13.77 -5.07 21.87
CA ASP A 413 -14.29 -5.79 20.71
C ASP A 413 -14.03 -5.08 19.38
N GLN A 414 -13.34 -3.94 19.42
CA GLN A 414 -12.92 -3.21 18.23
C GLN A 414 -11.41 -3.03 18.19
N THR A 415 -10.88 -3.06 16.97
CA THR A 415 -9.49 -2.68 16.69
C THR A 415 -9.34 -1.16 16.76
N LEU A 416 -8.13 -0.70 17.08
CA LEU A 416 -7.79 0.72 17.02
C LEU A 416 -8.05 1.31 15.64
N LEU A 417 -7.71 0.59 14.57
CA LEU A 417 -7.95 1.01 13.18
C LEU A 417 -9.43 1.28 12.89
N GLN A 418 -10.34 0.41 13.35
CA GLN A 418 -11.78 0.60 13.15
C GLN A 418 -12.27 1.88 13.82
N VAL A 419 -11.86 2.11 15.07
CA VAL A 419 -12.24 3.31 15.83
C VAL A 419 -11.68 4.57 15.16
N LEU A 420 -10.41 4.56 14.74
CA LEU A 420 -9.77 5.69 14.06
C LEU A 420 -10.48 6.02 12.74
N ASN A 421 -10.75 5.01 11.90
CA ASN A 421 -11.39 5.23 10.60
C ASN A 421 -12.86 5.62 10.70
N ALA A 422 -13.61 5.06 11.67
CA ALA A 422 -14.98 5.52 11.96
C ALA A 422 -15.03 6.99 12.39
N ASN A 423 -13.91 7.52 12.89
CA ASN A 423 -13.75 8.91 13.33
C ASN A 423 -13.01 9.81 12.33
N GLY A 424 -12.84 9.35 11.09
CA GLY A 424 -12.35 10.16 9.97
C GLY A 424 -10.82 10.18 9.79
N ALA A 425 -10.07 9.34 10.50
CA ALA A 425 -8.59 9.33 10.39
C ALA A 425 -8.07 8.85 9.02
N GLY A 426 -8.87 8.09 8.26
CA GLY A 426 -8.55 7.71 6.87
C GLY A 426 -7.29 6.85 6.71
N ILE A 427 -6.96 6.05 7.71
CA ILE A 427 -5.77 5.19 7.72
C ILE A 427 -5.98 4.03 6.74
N LEU A 428 -5.03 3.87 5.82
CA LEU A 428 -5.03 2.80 4.84
C LEU A 428 -4.79 1.44 5.50
N SER A 429 -5.44 0.39 5.00
CA SER A 429 -5.19 -0.98 5.46
C SER A 429 -5.41 -1.98 4.33
N THR A 430 -4.57 -3.02 4.29
CA THR A 430 -4.66 -4.09 3.29
C THR A 430 -5.03 -5.42 3.93
N CYS A 431 -4.19 -5.93 4.84
CA CYS A 431 -4.37 -7.28 5.40
C CYS A 431 -5.29 -7.32 6.62
N SER A 432 -5.37 -6.21 7.39
CA SER A 432 -5.99 -6.13 8.71
C SER A 432 -5.60 -7.25 9.70
N ARG A 433 -4.42 -7.84 9.51
CA ARG A 433 -3.89 -8.96 10.29
C ARG A 433 -2.48 -8.70 10.85
N GLY A 434 -1.93 -7.51 10.62
CA GLY A 434 -0.65 -7.09 11.16
C GLY A 434 0.57 -7.70 10.47
N THR A 435 0.45 -8.04 9.18
CA THR A 435 1.53 -8.64 8.38
C THR A 435 2.03 -7.74 7.25
N CYS A 436 1.26 -6.72 6.83
CA CYS A 436 1.54 -5.94 5.62
C CYS A 436 2.12 -4.54 5.85
N GLY A 437 2.14 -4.02 7.08
CA GLY A 437 2.65 -2.67 7.38
C GLY A 437 1.79 -1.48 6.93
N THR A 438 0.89 -1.64 5.94
CA THR A 438 0.11 -0.53 5.34
C THR A 438 -0.55 0.46 6.32
N CYS A 439 -1.00 -0.02 7.48
CA CYS A 439 -1.72 0.81 8.45
C CYS A 439 -0.84 1.51 9.48
N GLU A 440 0.49 1.49 9.33
CA GLU A 440 1.42 2.05 10.30
C GLU A 440 1.09 3.51 10.67
N VAL A 441 1.11 3.81 11.97
CA VAL A 441 0.91 5.15 12.51
C VAL A 441 1.98 5.48 13.54
N SER A 442 2.34 6.76 13.64
CA SER A 442 3.30 7.26 14.64
C SER A 442 2.66 7.44 16.01
N VAL A 443 3.37 6.97 17.04
CA VAL A 443 3.01 7.05 18.45
C VAL A 443 3.86 8.15 19.09
N LEU A 444 3.21 9.09 19.76
CA LEU A 444 3.84 10.22 20.45
C LEU A 444 4.01 9.97 21.95
N SER A 445 3.06 9.25 22.57
CA SER A 445 3.14 8.85 23.98
C SER A 445 2.29 7.62 24.28
N GLY A 446 2.56 6.99 25.43
CA GLY A 446 1.99 5.70 25.84
C GLY A 446 2.82 4.51 25.35
N ILE A 447 2.51 3.30 25.83
CA ILE A 447 3.22 2.07 25.45
C ILE A 447 2.30 1.23 24.55
N PRO A 448 2.62 1.08 23.26
CA PRO A 448 1.88 0.18 22.39
C PRO A 448 2.02 -1.27 22.82
N GLU A 449 0.91 -2.01 22.81
CA GLU A 449 0.94 -3.46 22.90
C GLU A 449 1.06 -4.02 21.47
N HIS A 450 2.30 -4.27 21.04
CA HIS A 450 2.60 -4.71 19.68
C HIS A 450 2.12 -6.13 19.43
N ARG A 451 1.23 -6.29 18.46
CA ARG A 451 0.70 -7.60 18.04
C ARG A 451 1.03 -7.92 16.58
N ASP A 452 1.64 -7.00 15.85
CA ASP A 452 2.08 -7.19 14.47
C ASP A 452 3.32 -8.07 14.35
N THR A 453 3.59 -8.54 13.14
CA THR A 453 4.79 -9.29 12.76
C THR A 453 5.66 -8.50 11.79
N VAL A 454 5.48 -7.18 11.74
CA VAL A 454 6.17 -6.28 10.79
C VAL A 454 7.35 -5.62 11.49
N LEU A 455 7.12 -5.05 12.68
CA LEU A 455 8.15 -4.34 13.42
C LEU A 455 9.14 -5.32 14.06
N THR A 456 10.42 -4.98 13.97
CA THR A 456 11.52 -5.69 14.62
C THR A 456 11.42 -5.56 16.14
N PRO A 457 12.08 -6.44 16.92
CA PRO A 457 12.13 -6.31 18.37
C PRO A 457 12.66 -4.96 18.87
N SER A 458 13.62 -4.36 18.15
CA SER A 458 14.16 -3.04 18.49
C SER A 458 13.12 -1.94 18.27
N GLU A 459 12.43 -1.94 17.12
CA GLU A 459 11.38 -0.96 16.82
C GLU A 459 10.20 -1.07 17.79
N LYS A 460 9.82 -2.30 18.17
CA LYS A 460 8.80 -2.54 19.20
C LYS A 460 9.22 -2.03 20.58
N LEU A 461 10.50 -2.12 20.92
CA LEU A 461 11.02 -1.59 22.17
C LEU A 461 11.06 -0.06 22.18
N GLU A 462 11.35 0.56 21.03
CA GLU A 462 11.31 2.02 20.86
C GLU A 462 9.88 2.58 20.95
N GLY A 463 8.88 1.83 20.49
CA GLY A 463 7.46 2.18 20.63
C GLY A 463 7.03 3.44 19.87
N LYS A 464 7.80 3.87 18.86
CA LYS A 464 7.55 5.11 18.09
C LYS A 464 6.47 4.97 17.01
N THR A 465 6.15 3.75 16.59
CA THR A 465 5.10 3.48 15.61
C THR A 465 4.31 2.24 16.02
N MET A 466 3.13 2.02 15.45
CA MET A 466 2.35 0.82 15.69
C MET A 466 1.45 0.47 14.50
N MET A 467 0.97 -0.78 14.47
CA MET A 467 -0.01 -1.27 13.50
C MET A 467 -1.42 -1.30 14.12
N PRO A 468 -2.26 -0.28 13.95
CA PRO A 468 -3.55 -0.13 14.62
C PRO A 468 -4.58 -1.19 14.21
N CYS A 469 -4.35 -1.94 13.12
CA CYS A 469 -5.23 -3.04 12.74
C CYS A 469 -5.21 -4.22 13.74
N VAL A 470 -4.15 -4.33 14.54
CA VAL A 470 -3.98 -5.46 15.48
C VAL A 470 -3.40 -5.06 16.83
N SER A 471 -2.54 -4.05 16.89
CA SER A 471 -1.86 -3.64 18.11
C SER A 471 -2.80 -2.83 19.01
N ARG A 472 -2.60 -2.95 20.32
CA ARG A 472 -3.41 -2.29 21.36
C ARG A 472 -2.53 -1.37 22.23
N CYS A 473 -2.92 -1.12 23.47
CA CYS A 473 -2.25 -0.24 24.42
C CYS A 473 -1.98 -0.98 25.74
N ALA A 474 -0.76 -0.90 26.23
CA ALA A 474 -0.37 -1.46 27.53
C ALA A 474 -0.57 -0.46 28.71
N THR A 475 -0.64 0.85 28.43
CA THR A 475 -0.72 1.93 29.44
C THR A 475 -2.13 2.48 29.68
N GLY A 476 -3.15 2.00 28.95
CA GLY A 476 -4.53 2.51 29.01
C GLY A 476 -4.79 3.79 28.19
N LEU A 477 -3.77 4.57 27.85
CA LEU A 477 -3.84 5.70 26.92
C LEU A 477 -2.65 5.69 25.94
N LEU A 478 -2.92 5.93 24.66
CA LEU A 478 -1.93 6.24 23.62
C LEU A 478 -2.19 7.64 23.07
N SER A 479 -1.14 8.35 22.66
CA SER A 479 -1.25 9.56 21.84
C SER A 479 -0.62 9.31 20.48
N LEU A 480 -1.37 9.56 19.40
CA LEU A 480 -0.92 9.32 18.01
C LEU A 480 -0.78 10.63 17.26
N ASP A 481 0.16 10.69 16.31
CA ASP A 481 0.37 11.87 15.45
C ASP A 481 -0.69 11.96 14.33
N LEU A 482 -1.96 12.04 14.72
CA LEU A 482 -3.13 12.02 13.84
C LEU A 482 -4.07 13.21 14.14
N TRP A 483 -4.90 13.55 13.14
CA TRP A 483 -5.98 14.55 13.21
C TRP A 483 -7.29 13.93 13.65
#